data_AF-A0A3N5HAF8-F1
#
_entry.id   AF-A0A3N5HAF8-F1
#
_cell.length_a   1.000
_cell.length_b   1.000
_cell.length_c   1.000
_cell.angle_alpha   90.00
_cell.angle_beta   90.00
_cell.angle_gamma   90.00
#
_symmetry.space_group_name_H-M   'P 1'
#
loop_
_entity.id
_entity.type
_entity.pdbx_description
1 polymer ?
#
loop_
_entity_poly.entity_id
_entity_poly.type
_entity_poly.pdbx_seq_one_letter_code
_entity_poly.pdbx_strand_id
1 'polypeptide(L)'
;MKTLFTTHAFVSWLFGLALLLVPVTMLAAYGITLNPGGIVIARLLGGAFVGLGVVAWLARGAAPSEALRAIILGIAVIATLGCLVSIHGVLSNASNALGWVTVVLYGFFAVGFGSLATAKAPIPAHT
;
A
#
# COMPACT_ATOMS: atom_id res chain seq x y z
N MET A 1 15.54 -2.79 5.15
CA MET A 1 14.42 -2.04 5.78
C MET A 1 14.26 -0.63 5.21
N LYS A 2 15.25 0.27 5.32
CA LYS A 2 15.15 1.67 4.84
C LYS A 2 14.70 1.82 3.38
N THR A 3 15.28 1.05 2.46
CA THR A 3 14.91 1.09 1.04
C THR A 3 13.46 0.72 0.82
N LEU A 4 12.96 -0.35 1.46
CA LEU A 4 11.58 -0.82 1.29
C LEU A 4 10.55 0.22 1.74
N PHE A 5 10.77 0.83 2.92
CA PHE A 5 9.95 1.93 3.43
C PHE A 5 9.99 3.16 2.53
N THR A 6 11.17 3.49 1.99
CA THR A 6 11.34 4.61 1.07
C THR A 6 10.57 4.37 -0.24
N THR A 7 10.70 3.19 -0.83
CA THR A 7 9.96 2.81 -2.04
C THR A 7 8.45 2.83 -1.79
N HIS A 8 7.99 2.28 -0.65
CA HIS A 8 6.58 2.32 -0.29
C HIS A 8 6.06 3.76 -0.17
N ALA A 9 6.82 4.64 0.48
CA ALA A 9 6.43 6.04 0.62
C ALA A 9 6.20 6.73 -0.73
N PHE A 10 7.14 6.58 -1.67
CA PHE A 10 7.02 7.18 -2.99
C PHE A 10 5.86 6.60 -3.80
N VAL A 11 5.67 5.28 -3.79
CA VAL A 11 4.55 4.65 -4.50
C VAL A 11 3.21 5.10 -3.89
N SER A 12 3.10 5.10 -2.56
CA SER A 12 1.87 5.54 -1.88
C SER A 12 1.58 7.02 -2.13
N TRP A 13 2.58 7.90 -2.21
CA TRP A 13 2.36 9.29 -2.60
C TRP A 13 1.95 9.44 -4.06
N LEU A 14 2.60 8.73 -4.98
CA LEU A 14 2.26 8.78 -6.41
C LEU A 14 0.79 8.37 -6.64
N PHE A 15 0.39 7.20 -6.14
CA PHE A 15 -0.98 6.70 -6.28
C PHE A 15 -1.96 7.50 -5.41
N GLY A 16 -1.57 7.86 -4.20
CA GLY A 16 -2.40 8.60 -3.25
C GLY A 16 -2.77 9.98 -3.78
N LEU A 17 -1.81 10.74 -4.27
CA LEU A 17 -2.05 12.07 -4.84
C LEU A 17 -2.86 11.98 -6.13
N ALA A 18 -2.59 11.00 -7.00
CA ALA A 18 -3.37 10.80 -8.21
C ALA A 18 -4.85 10.49 -7.91
N LEU A 19 -5.13 9.58 -6.97
CA LEU A 19 -6.49 9.25 -6.53
C LEU A 19 -7.17 10.39 -5.77
N LEU A 20 -6.41 11.19 -5.03
CA LEU A 20 -6.94 12.32 -4.27
C LEU A 20 -7.33 13.50 -5.17
N LEU A 21 -6.46 13.87 -6.11
CA LEU A 21 -6.62 15.08 -6.92
C LEU A 21 -7.35 14.81 -8.24
N VAL A 22 -6.99 13.73 -8.94
CA VAL A 22 -7.46 13.40 -10.30
C VAL A 22 -7.97 11.96 -10.42
N PRO A 23 -8.90 11.50 -9.56
CA PRO A 23 -9.32 10.09 -9.50
C PRO A 23 -9.91 9.57 -10.81
N VAL A 24 -10.69 10.38 -11.52
CA VAL A 24 -11.37 9.98 -12.76
C VAL A 24 -10.33 9.69 -13.85
N THR A 25 -9.37 10.59 -14.05
CA THR A 25 -8.32 10.43 -15.05
C THR A 25 -7.42 9.24 -14.72
N MET A 26 -7.02 9.11 -13.45
CA MET A 26 -6.19 8.01 -12.98
C MET A 26 -6.85 6.66 -13.24
N LEU A 27 -8.12 6.50 -12.82
CA LEU A 27 -8.82 5.22 -12.92
C LEU A 27 -9.35 4.93 -14.34
N ALA A 28 -9.57 5.96 -15.16
CA ALA A 28 -9.86 5.76 -16.59
C ALA A 28 -8.70 5.07 -17.33
N ALA A 29 -7.45 5.28 -16.94
CA ALA A 29 -6.30 4.56 -17.49
C ALA A 29 -6.37 3.04 -17.22
N TYR A 30 -7.03 2.65 -16.13
CA TYR A 30 -7.33 1.25 -15.77
C TYR A 30 -8.61 0.72 -16.44
N GLY A 31 -9.28 1.53 -17.27
CA GLY A 31 -10.58 1.18 -17.86
C GLY A 31 -11.75 1.28 -16.89
N ILE A 32 -11.59 1.93 -15.74
CA ILE A 32 -12.61 2.04 -14.70
C ILE A 32 -13.38 3.35 -14.86
N THR A 33 -14.71 3.25 -14.92
CA THR A 33 -15.62 4.40 -14.86
C THR A 33 -16.16 4.58 -13.44
N LEU A 34 -16.09 5.79 -12.90
CA LEU A 34 -16.60 6.10 -11.56
C LEU A 34 -17.93 6.85 -11.61
N ASN A 35 -18.88 6.45 -10.76
CA ASN A 35 -20.03 7.28 -10.42
C ASN A 35 -19.65 8.32 -9.33
N PRO A 36 -20.53 9.28 -8.99
CA PRO A 36 -20.22 10.31 -7.99
C PRO A 36 -19.78 9.75 -6.62
N GLY A 37 -20.41 8.66 -6.16
CA GLY A 37 -20.00 8.00 -4.91
C GLY A 37 -18.61 7.38 -5.00
N GLY A 38 -18.28 6.74 -6.11
CA GLY A 38 -16.96 6.15 -6.39
C GLY A 38 -15.86 7.20 -6.43
N ILE A 39 -16.13 8.42 -6.90
CA ILE A 39 -15.19 9.54 -6.84
C ILE A 39 -14.84 9.90 -5.39
N VAL A 40 -15.84 9.98 -4.51
CA VAL A 40 -15.62 10.29 -3.09
C VAL A 40 -14.76 9.20 -2.43
N ILE A 41 -15.10 7.94 -2.65
CA ILE A 41 -14.34 6.80 -2.10
C ILE A 41 -12.91 6.77 -2.64
N ALA A 42 -12.71 7.02 -3.94
CA ALA A 42 -11.37 7.08 -4.54
C ALA A 42 -10.51 8.18 -3.90
N ARG A 43 -11.08 9.36 -3.62
CA ARG A 43 -10.38 10.45 -2.94
C ARG A 43 -10.02 10.12 -1.50
N LEU A 44 -10.94 9.49 -0.77
CA LEU A 44 -10.67 9.03 0.60
C LEU A 44 -9.53 8.01 0.63
N LEU A 45 -9.54 7.06 -0.30
CA LEU A 45 -8.44 6.10 -0.47
C LEU A 45 -7.13 6.82 -0.82
N GLY A 46 -7.19 7.83 -1.69
CA GLY A 46 -6.05 8.68 -2.02
C GLY A 46 -5.43 9.35 -0.78
N GLY A 47 -6.27 9.96 0.07
CA GLY A 47 -5.85 10.54 1.35
C GLY A 47 -5.22 9.51 2.30
N ALA A 48 -5.79 8.31 2.38
CA ALA A 48 -5.23 7.21 3.17
C ALA A 48 -3.83 6.80 2.69
N PHE A 49 -3.61 6.68 1.37
CA PHE A 49 -2.27 6.39 0.83
C PHE A 49 -1.28 7.53 1.05
N VAL A 50 -1.71 8.79 0.95
CA VAL A 50 -0.83 9.91 1.29
C VAL A 50 -0.36 9.82 2.75
N GLY A 51 -1.28 9.56 3.68
CA GLY A 51 -0.98 9.34 5.10
C GLY A 51 -0.04 8.15 5.32
N LEU A 52 -0.30 7.01 4.68
CA LEU A 52 0.58 5.84 4.74
C LEU A 52 1.97 6.12 4.18
N GLY A 53 2.08 6.93 3.12
CA GLY A 53 3.35 7.38 2.59
C GLY A 53 4.15 8.20 3.60
N VAL A 54 3.48 9.09 4.36
CA VAL A 54 4.10 9.84 5.46
C VAL A 54 4.58 8.91 6.57
N VAL A 55 3.74 7.97 7.02
CA VAL A 55 4.12 6.98 8.05
C VAL A 55 5.33 6.17 7.61
N ALA A 56 5.31 5.65 6.38
CA ALA A 56 6.41 4.87 5.83
C ALA A 56 7.69 5.69 5.68
N TRP A 57 7.57 6.95 5.25
CA TRP A 57 8.69 7.87 5.20
C TRP A 57 9.31 8.03 6.59
N LEU A 58 8.53 8.39 7.61
CA LEU A 58 9.04 8.60 8.97
C LEU A 58 9.65 7.32 9.57
N ALA A 59 9.08 6.15 9.28
CA ALA A 59 9.56 4.87 9.79
C ALA A 59 10.87 4.36 9.12
N ARG A 60 11.26 4.90 7.95
CA ARG A 60 12.36 4.35 7.12
C ARG A 60 13.72 4.25 7.80
N GLY A 61 13.97 5.03 8.85
CA GLY A 61 15.22 5.02 9.62
C GLY A 61 15.04 4.75 11.10
N ALA A 62 13.85 4.33 11.53
CA ALA A 62 13.56 4.10 12.95
C ALA A 62 14.35 2.89 13.47
N ALA A 63 14.81 2.98 14.72
CA ALA A 63 15.39 1.84 15.42
C ALA A 63 14.32 0.75 15.68
N PRO A 64 14.73 -0.53 15.80
CA PRO A 64 13.80 -1.61 16.14
C PRO A 64 13.02 -1.30 17.42
N SER A 65 11.69 -1.39 17.33
CA SER A 65 10.76 -1.11 18.43
C SER A 65 9.42 -1.81 18.17
N GLU A 66 8.60 -1.98 19.21
CA GLU A 66 7.25 -2.52 19.06
C GLU A 66 6.38 -1.66 18.14
N ALA A 67 6.52 -0.33 18.22
CA ALA A 67 5.83 0.61 17.33
C ALA A 67 6.21 0.39 15.85
N LEU A 68 7.51 0.25 15.55
CA LEU A 68 7.97 -0.04 14.19
C LEU A 68 7.42 -1.39 13.70
N ARG A 69 7.39 -2.40 14.57
CA ARG A 69 6.84 -3.72 14.24
C ARG A 69 5.34 -3.66 13.94
N ALA A 70 4.57 -2.87 14.69
CA ALA A 70 3.16 -2.64 14.43
C ALA A 70 2.93 -1.94 13.08
N ILE A 71 3.77 -0.96 12.73
CA ILE A 71 3.73 -0.28 11.41
C ILE A 71 4.03 -1.28 10.29
N ILE A 72 5.08 -2.09 10.42
CA ILE A 72 5.44 -3.11 9.43
C ILE A 72 4.27 -4.08 9.21
N LEU A 73 3.66 -4.57 10.29
CA LEU A 73 2.53 -5.49 10.21
C LEU A 73 1.32 -4.82 9.54
N GLY A 74 0.99 -3.58 9.91
CA GLY A 74 -0.10 -2.84 9.28
C GLY A 74 0.09 -2.66 7.78
N ILE A 75 1.30 -2.31 7.35
CA ILE A 75 1.64 -2.18 5.92
C ILE A 75 1.58 -3.55 5.22
N ALA A 76 2.03 -4.63 5.87
CA ALA A 76 1.93 -5.98 5.31
C ALA A 76 0.47 -6.40 5.09
N VAL A 77 -0.41 -6.12 6.06
CA VAL A 77 -1.84 -6.44 5.96
C VAL A 77 -2.51 -5.67 4.84
N ILE A 78 -2.34 -4.34 4.79
CA ILE A 78 -2.97 -3.55 3.73
C ILE A 78 -2.44 -3.94 2.35
N ALA A 79 -1.15 -4.25 2.23
CA ALA A 79 -0.57 -4.70 0.96
C ALA A 79 -1.12 -6.07 0.54
N THR A 80 -1.29 -6.99 1.48
CA THR A 80 -1.86 -8.32 1.20
C THR A 80 -3.32 -8.20 0.76
N LEU A 81 -4.14 -7.46 1.49
CA LEU A 81 -5.56 -7.25 1.14
C LEU A 81 -5.70 -6.50 -0.19
N GLY A 82 -4.88 -5.47 -0.41
CA GLY A 82 -4.83 -4.73 -1.68
C GLY A 82 -4.45 -5.63 -2.86
N CYS A 83 -3.52 -6.57 -2.67
CA CYS A 83 -3.15 -7.55 -3.68
C CYS A 83 -4.34 -8.44 -4.06
N LEU A 84 -5.03 -9.01 -3.06
CA LEU A 84 -6.19 -9.87 -3.28
C LEU A 84 -7.33 -9.14 -4.00
N VAL A 85 -7.64 -7.92 -3.57
CA VAL A 85 -8.65 -7.07 -4.23
C VAL A 85 -8.25 -6.74 -5.67
N SER A 86 -6.97 -6.45 -5.92
CA SER A 86 -6.48 -6.14 -7.26
C SER A 86 -6.54 -7.36 -8.19
N ILE A 87 -6.20 -8.55 -7.69
CA ILE A 87 -6.33 -9.81 -8.44
C ILE A 87 -7.80 -10.04 -8.80
N HIS A 88 -8.70 -9.92 -7.84
CA HIS A 88 -10.13 -10.04 -8.09
C HIS A 88 -10.61 -9.02 -9.13
N GLY A 89 -10.16 -7.77 -9.06
CA GLY A 89 -10.52 -6.72 -10.02
C GLY A 89 -10.08 -7.02 -11.46
N VAL A 90 -8.91 -7.63 -11.65
CA VAL A 90 -8.46 -8.05 -12.98
C VAL A 90 -9.21 -9.30 -13.46
N LEU A 91 -9.36 -10.32 -12.62
CA LEU A 91 -10.04 -11.57 -12.97
C LEU A 91 -11.54 -11.40 -13.25
N SER A 92 -12.17 -10.41 -12.64
CA SER A 92 -13.58 -10.05 -12.89
C SER A 92 -13.77 -9.11 -14.09
N ASN A 93 -12.70 -8.75 -14.81
CA ASN A 93 -12.70 -7.74 -15.89
C ASN A 93 -13.18 -6.35 -15.44
N ALA A 94 -13.10 -6.03 -14.14
CA ALA A 94 -13.40 -4.70 -13.63
C ALA A 94 -12.31 -3.68 -13.97
N SER A 95 -11.11 -4.13 -14.35
CA SER A 95 -10.01 -3.31 -14.87
C SER A 95 -9.35 -3.97 -16.07
N ASN A 96 -8.68 -3.18 -16.90
CA ASN A 96 -7.90 -3.66 -18.03
C ASN A 96 -6.56 -4.29 -17.58
N ALA A 97 -5.71 -4.66 -18.54
CA ALA A 97 -4.41 -5.29 -18.28
C ALA A 97 -3.48 -4.47 -17.38
N LEU A 98 -3.64 -3.14 -17.29
CA LEU A 98 -2.87 -2.28 -16.39
C LEU A 98 -3.09 -2.62 -14.92
N GLY A 99 -4.23 -3.23 -14.56
CA GLY A 99 -4.52 -3.70 -13.20
C GLY A 99 -3.46 -4.67 -12.66
N TRP A 100 -2.77 -5.42 -13.53
CA TRP A 100 -1.65 -6.30 -13.12
C TRP A 100 -0.47 -5.53 -12.53
N VAL A 101 -0.24 -4.27 -12.92
CA VAL A 101 0.79 -3.42 -12.30
C VAL A 101 0.48 -3.24 -10.82
N THR A 102 -0.79 -2.98 -10.50
CA THR A 102 -1.25 -2.81 -9.12
C THR A 102 -1.13 -4.12 -8.33
N VAL A 103 -1.44 -5.27 -8.94
CA VAL A 103 -1.23 -6.60 -8.34
C VAL A 103 0.25 -6.81 -7.99
N VAL A 104 1.16 -6.55 -8.93
CA VAL A 104 2.60 -6.74 -8.72
C VAL A 104 3.12 -5.80 -7.62
N LEU A 105 2.70 -4.54 -7.61
CA LEU A 105 3.11 -3.57 -6.58
C LEU A 105 2.65 -4.00 -5.18
N TYR A 106 1.39 -4.37 -5.02
CA TYR A 106 0.89 -4.85 -3.75
C TYR A 106 1.54 -6.17 -3.33
N GLY A 107 1.71 -7.11 -4.25
CA GLY A 107 2.41 -8.37 -4.00
C GLY A 107 3.85 -8.16 -3.53
N PHE A 108 4.59 -7.26 -4.18
CA PHE A 108 5.94 -6.89 -3.79
C PHE A 108 5.99 -6.36 -2.35
N PHE A 109 5.11 -5.42 -1.99
CA PHE A 109 5.06 -4.89 -0.62
C PHE A 109 4.55 -5.90 0.40
N ALA A 110 3.60 -6.75 0.04
CA ALA A 110 3.07 -7.80 0.91
C ALA A 110 4.17 -8.79 1.29
N VAL A 111 4.95 -9.27 0.31
CA VAL A 111 6.10 -10.15 0.55
C VAL A 111 7.18 -9.42 1.34
N GLY A 112 7.52 -8.19 0.94
CA GLY A 112 8.57 -7.39 1.58
C GLY A 112 8.28 -7.13 3.05
N PHE A 113 7.14 -6.52 3.38
CA PHE A 113 6.77 -6.22 4.76
C PHE A 113 6.32 -7.46 5.55
N GLY A 114 5.70 -8.45 4.89
CA GLY A 114 5.33 -9.71 5.51
C GLY A 114 6.55 -10.48 6.03
N SER A 115 7.63 -10.54 5.25
CA SER A 115 8.89 -11.16 5.69
C SER A 115 9.52 -10.45 6.90
N LEU A 116 9.40 -9.12 6.96
CA LEU A 116 9.87 -8.34 8.11
C LEU A 116 8.98 -8.50 9.35
N ALA A 117 7.67 -8.72 9.16
CA ALA A 117 6.72 -8.93 10.26
C ALA A 117 6.93 -10.29 10.95
N THR A 118 7.33 -11.31 10.19
CA THR A 118 7.55 -12.68 10.68
C THR A 118 8.96 -12.94 11.20
N ALA A 119 9.94 -12.09 10.87
CA ALA A 119 11.27 -12.13 11.45
C ALA A 119 11.21 -11.84 12.97
N LYS A 120 11.25 -12.89 13.79
CA LYS A 120 11.20 -12.87 15.26
C LYS A 120 12.35 -12.02 15.85
N ALA A 121 12.05 -11.06 16.73
CA ALA A 121 13.06 -10.44 17.57
C ALA A 121 13.52 -11.42 18.67
N PRO A 122 14.81 -11.50 19.03
CA PRO A 122 15.27 -12.24 20.20
C PRO A 122 14.52 -11.74 21.43
N ILE A 123 13.94 -12.65 22.22
CA ILE A 123 13.37 -12.33 23.53
C ILE A 123 14.54 -11.85 24.40
N PRO A 124 14.57 -10.61 24.92
CA PRO A 124 15.56 -10.23 25.90
C PRO A 124 15.34 -11.12 27.12
N ALA A 125 16.33 -11.94 27.47
CA ALA A 125 16.33 -12.60 28.76
C ALA A 125 16.38 -11.50 29.83
N HIS A 126 15.27 -11.31 30.54
CA HIS A 126 15.30 -10.52 31.78
C HIS A 126 16.10 -11.35 32.79
N THR A 127 17.36 -10.96 33.01
CA THR A 127 18.16 -11.33 34.20
C THR A 127 17.96 -10.31 35.28
#